data_AF-A0A662VLN2-F1
#
_entry.id   AF-A0A662VLN2-F1
#
_cell.length_a   1.000
_cell.length_b   1.000
_cell.length_c   1.000
_cell.angle_alpha   90.00
_cell.angle_beta   90.00
_cell.angle_gamma   90.00
#
_symmetry.space_group_name_H-M   'P 1'
#
loop_
_entity.id
_entity.type
_entity.pdbx_description
1 polymer ?
#
loop_
_entity_poly.entity_id
_entity_poly.type
_entity_poly.pdbx_seq_one_letter_code
_entity_poly.pdbx_strand_id
1 'polypeptide(L)' 'MAIFIGTCVVTAINTGNCPISDVDKLKGLLEEKFGKKVVVGTHPW' A
#
# COMPACT_ATOMS: atom_id res chain seq x y z
N MET A 1 1.43 -8.06 13.58
CA MET A 1 0.59 -6.90 13.18
C MET A 1 1.10 -6.42 11.84
N ALA A 2 0.30 -6.55 10.78
CA ALA A 2 0.67 -6.13 9.42
C ALA A 2 -0.14 -4.89 9.04
N ILE A 3 0.42 -4.05 8.17
CA ILE A 3 -0.30 -2.92 7.59
C ILE A 3 -0.96 -3.41 6.30
N PHE A 4 -2.25 -3.20 6.16
CA PHE A 4 -3.00 -3.62 4.99
C PHE A 4 -3.29 -2.42 4.09
N ILE A 5 -2.90 -2.52 2.83
CA ILE A 5 -3.26 -1.58 1.77
C ILE A 5 -4.43 -2.20 1.01
N GLY A 6 -5.60 -1.57 1.12
CA GLY A 6 -6.79 -1.99 0.40
C GLY A 6 -6.61 -1.89 -1.11
N THR A 7 -7.32 -2.74 -1.85
CA THR A 7 -7.31 -2.73 -3.33
C THR A 7 -7.79 -1.40 -3.90
N CYS A 8 -8.63 -0.65 -3.18
CA CYS A 8 -9.03 0.71 -3.57
C CYS A 8 -7.85 1.68 -3.70
N VAL A 9 -6.80 1.54 -2.87
CA VAL A 9 -5.60 2.37 -2.95
C VAL A 9 -4.78 1.99 -4.18
N VAL A 10 -4.70 0.69 -4.49
CA VAL A 10 -4.05 0.19 -5.72
C VAL A 10 -4.76 0.76 -6.95
N THR A 11 -6.10 0.72 -6.99
CA THR A 11 -6.87 1.32 -8.08
C THR A 11 -6.65 2.82 -8.15
N ALA A 12 -6.73 3.54 -7.04
CA ALA A 12 -6.52 5.00 -7.00
C ALA A 12 -5.13 5.42 -7.49
N ILE A 13 -4.10 4.61 -7.25
CA ILE A 13 -2.74 4.84 -7.78
C ILE A 13 -2.68 4.61 -9.29
N ASN A 14 -3.37 3.58 -9.79
CA ASN A 14 -3.38 3.25 -11.21
C ASN A 14 -4.27 4.18 -12.04
N THR A 15 -5.37 4.68 -11.47
CA THR A 15 -6.38 5.47 -12.19
C THR A 15 -6.27 6.96 -11.89
N GLY A 16 -5.87 7.31 -10.67
CA GLY A 16 -5.55 8.67 -10.28
C GLY A 16 -4.10 8.93 -10.67
N ASN A 17 -3.81 10.13 -11.16
CA ASN A 17 -2.47 10.57 -11.52
C ASN A 17 -1.61 10.78 -10.25
N CYS A 18 -1.51 9.73 -9.43
CA CYS A 18 -0.96 9.76 -8.09
C CYS A 18 0.56 9.95 -8.23
N PRO A 19 1.15 10.91 -7.49
CA PRO A 19 2.60 11.13 -7.54
C PRO A 19 3.39 9.91 -7.06
N ILE A 20 2.74 9.06 -6.26
CA ILE A 20 3.20 7.73 -5.91
C ILE A 20 2.72 6.81 -7.03
N SER A 21 3.48 6.75 -8.11
CA SER A 21 3.08 6.02 -9.32
C SER A 21 3.08 4.50 -9.17
N ASP A 22 3.54 3.97 -8.02
CA ASP A 22 3.77 2.54 -7.84
C ASP A 22 3.48 2.08 -6.40
N VAL A 23 2.73 0.98 -6.28
CA VAL A 23 2.33 0.39 -5.00
C VAL A 23 3.50 -0.24 -4.26
N ASP A 24 4.51 -0.76 -4.96
CA ASP A 24 5.68 -1.35 -4.32
C ASP A 24 6.58 -0.27 -3.71
N LYS A 25 6.66 0.92 -4.32
CA LYS A 25 7.25 2.10 -3.68
C LYS A 25 6.51 2.49 -2.41
N LEU A 26 5.18 2.50 -2.45
CA LEU A 26 4.35 2.82 -1.27
C LEU A 26 4.56 1.80 -0.15
N LYS A 27 4.63 0.51 -0.50
CA LYS A 27 4.98 -0.58 0.43
C LYS A 27 6.32 -0.32 1.09
N GLY A 28 7.39 -0.12 0.31
CA GLY A 28 8.73 0.11 0.84
C GLY A 28 8.78 1.28 1.82
N LEU A 29 8.15 2.42 1.48
CA LEU A 29 8.08 3.58 2.35
C LEU A 29 7.35 3.30 3.67
N LEU A 30 6.25 2.54 3.63
CA LEU A 30 5.52 2.16 4.84
C LEU A 30 6.28 1.12 5.66
N GLU A 31 6.93 0.15 5.02
CA GLU A 31 7.75 -0.86 5.71
C GLU A 31 8.94 -0.21 6.41
N GLU A 32 9.62 0.73 5.75
CA GLU A 32 10.76 1.47 6.32
C GLU A 32 10.32 2.41 7.45
N LYS A 33 9.18 3.11 7.29
CA LYS A 33 8.68 4.06 8.28
C LYS A 33 8.11 3.40 9.53
N PHE A 34 7.45 2.24 9.38
CA PHE A 34 6.76 1.58 10.48
C PHE A 34 7.46 0.32 10.99
N GLY A 35 8.50 -0.18 10.30
CA GLY A 35 9.19 -1.42 10.66
C GLY A 35 8.25 -2.64 10.62
N LYS A 36 7.16 -2.58 9.86
CA LYS A 36 6.09 -3.57 9.83
C LYS A 36 5.82 -3.98 8.40
N LYS A 37 5.57 -5.27 8.21
CA LYS A 37 5.27 -5.85 6.90
C LYS A 37 3.98 -5.26 6.33
N VAL A 38 4.03 -4.84 5.06
CA VAL A 38 2.87 -4.30 4.35
C VAL A 38 2.29 -5.34 3.40
N VAL A 39 0.99 -5.58 3.50
CA VAL A 39 0.25 -6.53 2.68
C VAL A 39 -0.76 -5.76 1.83
N VAL A 40 -0.78 -6.02 0.53
CA VAL A 40 -1.84 -5.50 -0.35
C VAL A 40 -2.97 -6.52 -0.31
N GLY A 41 -4.12 -6.09 0.19
CA GLY A 41 -5.28 -6.96 0.38
C GLY A 41 -6.23 -6.42 1.45
N THR A 42 -7.41 -7.01 1.49
CA THR A 42 -8.40 -6.72 2.53
C THR A 42 -8.01 -7.43 3.81
N HIS A 43 -8.25 -6.76 4.92
CA HIS A 43 -8.10 -7.34 6.24
C HIS A 43 -9.03 -8.56 6.39
N PRO A 44 -8.51 -9.76 6.75
CA PRO A 44 -9.32 -10.97 6.81
C PRO A 44 -10.10 -11.15 8.13
N TRP A 45 -10.49 -10.04 8.78
CA TRP A 45 -11.29 -10.06 10.01
C TRP A 45 -12.25 -8.89 10.10
#